data_AF-A0A8H2WNF1-F1
#
_entry.id   AF-A0A8H2WNF1-F1
#
_cell.length_a   1.000
_cell.length_b   1.000
_cell.length_c   1.000
_cell.angle_alpha   90.00
_cell.angle_beta   90.00
_cell.angle_gamma   90.00
#
_symmetry.space_group_name_H-M   'P 1'
#
loop_
_entity.id
_entity.type
_entity.pdbx_description
1 polymer ?
#
loop_
_entity_poly.entity_id
_entity_poly.type
_entity_poly.pdbx_seq_one_letter_code
_entity_poly.pdbx_strand_id
1 'polypeptide(L)'
;MNYHNPYGPKLDEYLSLRRLGAGVFLSVTEAPCEHKLQAAIESLCSSDNVHCETFETILSMERTPTCAYLYLLLSDVKVFPSCIRLLRAYCQEGRGILDHAYGFLCLQVMALSVEIAKLNQAKQLDIVLQILTQAAVQFPAFDLLSHYSRKLEINEFCEDEYLRPSPQLLGWHTDPDTRLETCLTCIGGCNIQDVQFLVDELWYARSLLLEASEYAAGTFPGWCGLFYVMHDTLVKVFGNFTRRSETSKERTYWIHLLEVMRRYSVYSEASEDSSLSFLLRDCPQFAETSETSVTTPVESARVVKAYIDKIGRLPTFKYAYVTRLYGFACANYHVDAARSNEHLTNICAASLEEYWAELLRANRLDVGQWYQLSNTIAATSTMLLTWRNHPVNESLLLSILTHVDFFELLGRMILFPMSIDGETFGSKCFTVFPRLLIP
;
A
#
# COMPACT_ATOMS: atom_id res chain seq x y z
N MET A 1 1.77 -18.63 27.65
CA MET A 1 2.64 -19.68 27.05
C MET A 1 4.07 -19.30 27.38
N ASN A 2 4.89 -20.22 27.90
CA ASN A 2 6.32 -19.97 28.10
C ASN A 2 7.01 -20.06 26.72
N TYR A 3 7.19 -18.92 26.07
CA TYR A 3 7.97 -18.87 24.83
C TYR A 3 9.46 -18.91 25.21
N HIS A 4 10.12 -20.04 24.96
CA HIS A 4 11.59 -20.15 25.02
C HIS A 4 12.29 -19.49 23.82
N ASN A 5 11.53 -18.95 22.86
CA ASN A 5 12.05 -18.27 21.68
C ASN A 5 11.83 -16.75 21.80
N PRO A 6 12.89 -15.90 21.82
CA PRO A 6 12.74 -14.45 21.91
C PRO A 6 11.99 -13.85 20.71
N TYR A 7 11.97 -14.54 19.56
CA TYR A 7 11.30 -14.07 18.35
C TYR A 7 9.80 -14.43 18.30
N GLY A 8 9.27 -15.08 19.33
CA GLY A 8 7.87 -15.48 19.39
C GLY A 8 7.50 -16.64 18.44
N PRO A 9 6.20 -16.89 18.22
CA PRO A 9 5.72 -17.94 17.32
C PRO A 9 5.99 -17.60 15.84
N LYS A 10 5.83 -18.61 14.97
CA LYS A 10 5.83 -18.38 13.52
C LYS A 10 4.71 -17.40 13.14
N LEU A 11 4.91 -16.67 12.05
CA LEU A 11 3.94 -15.63 11.67
C LEU A 11 2.54 -16.22 11.41
N ASP A 12 2.43 -17.34 10.70
CA ASP A 12 1.16 -18.01 10.43
C ASP A 12 0.41 -18.42 11.71
N GLU A 13 1.11 -18.97 12.70
CA GLU A 13 0.58 -19.30 14.02
C GLU A 13 0.12 -18.03 14.76
N TYR A 14 0.96 -17.00 14.77
CA TYR A 14 0.65 -15.71 15.38
C TYR A 14 -0.64 -15.09 14.81
N LEU A 15 -0.73 -15.04 13.48
CA LEU A 15 -1.89 -14.50 12.76
C LEU A 15 -3.14 -15.36 13.01
N SER A 16 -3.00 -16.68 13.06
CA SER A 16 -4.11 -17.61 13.34
C SER A 16 -4.66 -17.44 14.76
N LEU A 17 -3.79 -17.31 15.76
CA LEU A 17 -4.17 -17.06 17.15
C LEU A 17 -4.94 -15.74 17.30
N ARG A 18 -4.53 -14.72 16.54
CA ARG A 18 -5.22 -13.43 16.49
C ARG A 18 -6.60 -13.53 15.80
N ARG A 19 -6.71 -14.26 14.69
CA ARG A 19 -7.98 -14.48 13.95
C ARG A 19 -9.07 -15.14 14.82
N LEU A 20 -8.69 -16.06 15.70
CA LEU A 20 -9.62 -16.79 16.55
C LEU A 20 -10.08 -15.99 17.79
N GLY A 21 -9.59 -14.76 17.98
CA GLY A 21 -9.81 -14.00 19.23
C GLY A 21 -9.24 -14.70 20.48
N ALA A 22 -8.51 -15.82 20.30
CA ALA A 22 -7.95 -16.67 21.35
C ALA A 22 -6.59 -16.17 21.85
N GLY A 23 -6.09 -15.08 21.27
CA GLY A 23 -4.91 -14.39 21.77
C GLY A 23 -5.22 -13.65 23.07
N VAL A 24 -4.60 -14.10 24.16
CA VAL A 24 -4.50 -13.45 25.49
C VAL A 24 -4.06 -11.97 25.42
N PHE A 25 -3.64 -11.49 24.25
CA PHE A 25 -3.13 -10.14 23.97
C PHE A 25 -4.13 -9.22 23.23
N LEU A 26 -5.44 -9.55 23.18
CA LEU A 26 -6.50 -8.67 22.64
C LEU A 26 -7.42 -8.08 23.72
N SER A 27 -7.25 -8.39 25.01
CA SER A 27 -7.87 -7.62 26.08
C SER A 27 -6.90 -6.52 26.55
N VAL A 28 -6.59 -5.54 25.71
CA VAL A 28 -6.10 -4.26 26.24
C VAL A 28 -7.32 -3.52 26.77
N THR A 29 -7.85 -3.99 27.89
CA THR A 29 -8.88 -3.29 28.67
C THR A 29 -8.28 -2.13 29.48
N GLU A 30 -6.94 -2.07 29.59
CA GLU A 30 -6.24 -1.01 30.31
C GLU A 30 -5.24 -0.31 29.39
N ALA A 31 -5.31 1.02 29.36
CA ALA A 31 -4.35 1.83 28.63
C ALA A 31 -2.91 1.52 29.09
N PRO A 32 -1.94 1.39 28.18
CA PRO A 32 -0.55 1.13 28.56
C PRO A 32 -0.02 2.31 29.39
N CYS A 33 0.62 2.00 30.51
CA CYS A 33 1.24 3.05 31.32
C CYS A 33 2.51 3.57 30.66
N GLU A 34 2.74 4.88 30.75
CA GLU A 34 3.87 5.58 30.13
C GLU A 34 5.22 4.92 30.44
N HIS A 35 5.47 4.56 31.70
CA HIS A 35 6.72 3.90 32.11
C HIS A 35 6.95 2.56 31.40
N LYS A 36 5.91 1.75 31.16
CA LYS A 36 6.05 0.47 30.43
C LYS A 36 6.38 0.73 28.96
N LEU A 37 5.74 1.72 28.34
CA LEU A 37 6.03 2.11 26.96
C LEU A 37 7.45 2.63 26.82
N GLN A 38 7.87 3.52 27.72
CA GLN A 38 9.21 4.08 27.72
C GLN A 38 10.26 2.97 27.89
N ALA A 39 10.10 2.07 28.85
CA ALA A 39 11.03 0.94 29.03
C ALA A 39 11.08 0.03 27.79
N ALA A 40 9.94 -0.24 27.14
CA ALA A 40 9.89 -1.03 25.92
C ALA A 40 10.63 -0.33 24.76
N ILE A 41 10.43 0.98 24.59
CA ILE A 41 11.11 1.79 23.58
C ILE A 41 12.62 1.82 23.87
N GLU A 42 13.04 2.13 25.09
CA GLU A 42 14.46 2.14 25.50
C GLU A 42 15.13 0.79 25.28
N SER A 43 14.42 -0.33 25.46
CA SER A 43 14.95 -1.67 25.23
C SER A 43 15.35 -1.93 23.77
N LEU A 44 14.76 -1.20 22.79
CA LEU A 44 15.13 -1.32 21.37
C LEU A 44 16.62 -0.98 21.11
N CYS A 45 17.23 -0.20 22.00
CA CYS A 45 18.66 0.10 21.95
C CYS A 45 19.54 -1.10 22.31
N SER A 46 19.01 -2.10 23.02
CA SER A 46 19.73 -3.34 23.37
C SER A 46 19.31 -4.48 22.45
N SER A 47 20.24 -5.13 21.73
CA SER A 47 19.91 -6.27 20.86
C SER A 47 19.42 -7.50 21.62
N ASP A 48 19.90 -7.70 22.85
CA ASP A 48 19.82 -8.98 23.53
C ASP A 48 18.52 -9.18 24.33
N ASN A 49 17.75 -8.09 24.54
CA ASN A 49 16.56 -8.08 25.42
C ASN A 49 15.27 -7.72 24.68
N VAL A 50 15.28 -7.62 23.35
CA VAL A 50 14.06 -7.29 22.60
C VAL A 50 13.34 -8.57 22.24
N HIS A 51 12.14 -8.72 22.78
CA HIS A 51 11.26 -9.85 22.51
C HIS A 51 10.06 -9.42 21.68
N CYS A 52 9.33 -10.40 21.15
CA CYS A 52 8.05 -10.18 20.48
C CYS A 52 7.10 -9.31 21.31
N GLU A 53 7.02 -9.54 22.63
CA GLU A 53 6.16 -8.75 23.53
C GLU A 53 6.58 -7.26 23.64
N THR A 54 7.86 -6.93 23.39
CA THR A 54 8.34 -5.55 23.37
C THR A 54 7.63 -4.76 22.26
N PHE A 55 7.58 -5.32 21.05
CA PHE A 55 6.90 -4.67 19.94
C PHE A 55 5.38 -4.61 20.14
N GLU A 56 4.77 -5.66 20.70
CA GLU A 56 3.35 -5.61 21.05
C GLU A 56 3.03 -4.53 22.09
N THR A 57 3.92 -4.34 23.07
CA THR A 57 3.80 -3.26 24.07
C THR A 57 3.83 -1.90 23.39
N ILE A 58 4.75 -1.68 22.46
CA ILE A 58 4.83 -0.42 21.69
C ILE A 58 3.56 -0.23 20.83
N LEU A 59 3.14 -1.26 20.09
CA LEU A 59 1.94 -1.24 19.25
C LEU A 59 0.64 -1.16 20.05
N SER A 60 0.66 -1.32 21.37
CA SER A 60 -0.54 -1.05 22.18
C SER A 60 -0.94 0.43 22.16
N MET A 61 -0.02 1.35 21.83
CA MET A 61 -0.29 2.78 21.72
C MET A 61 -1.31 3.11 20.63
N GLU A 62 -1.20 2.50 19.44
CA GLU A 62 -2.09 2.80 18.31
C GLU A 62 -3.48 2.14 18.47
N ARG A 63 -3.54 1.03 19.22
CA ARG A 63 -4.76 0.26 19.49
C ARG A 63 -5.59 0.85 20.62
N THR A 64 -4.95 1.54 21.56
CA THR A 64 -5.62 2.10 22.74
C THR A 64 -6.29 3.42 22.36
N PRO A 65 -7.62 3.54 22.49
CA PRO A 65 -8.29 4.82 22.33
C PRO A 65 -7.70 5.84 23.30
N THR A 66 -7.47 7.08 22.86
CA THR A 66 -6.95 8.19 23.70
C THR A 66 -5.50 8.08 24.16
N CYS A 67 -4.68 7.18 23.61
CA CYS A 67 -3.26 7.11 23.98
C CYS A 67 -2.51 8.40 23.64
N ALA A 68 -2.13 9.17 24.66
CA ALA A 68 -1.40 10.42 24.52
C ALA A 68 0.13 10.24 24.39
N TYR A 69 0.64 9.01 24.54
CA TYR A 69 2.07 8.72 24.66
C TYR A 69 2.78 8.45 23.33
N LEU A 70 2.12 8.71 22.19
CA LEU A 70 2.70 8.49 20.87
C LEU A 70 3.98 9.34 20.62
N TYR A 71 4.14 10.46 21.33
CA TYR A 71 5.35 11.28 21.27
C TYR A 71 6.60 10.54 21.74
N LEU A 72 6.48 9.46 22.53
CA LEU A 72 7.62 8.68 22.98
C LEU A 72 8.40 8.04 21.83
N LEU A 73 7.77 7.86 20.67
CA LEU A 73 8.43 7.37 19.45
C LEU A 73 9.41 8.39 18.84
N LEU A 74 9.33 9.66 19.25
CA LEU A 74 10.27 10.73 18.89
C LEU A 74 11.44 10.88 19.89
N SER A 75 11.60 9.95 20.83
CA SER A 75 12.68 9.97 21.82
C SER A 75 14.06 9.72 21.21
N ASP A 76 15.12 10.01 21.99
CA ASP A 76 16.53 9.86 21.60
C ASP A 76 16.95 8.41 21.28
N VAL A 77 16.07 7.44 21.52
CA VAL A 77 16.24 6.00 21.22
C VAL A 77 16.37 5.72 19.73
N LYS A 78 15.91 6.63 18.85
CA LYS A 78 15.96 6.46 17.39
C LYS A 78 15.29 5.15 16.95
N VAL A 79 13.97 5.08 17.14
CA VAL A 79 13.17 3.86 16.98
C VAL A 79 13.38 3.19 15.62
N PHE A 80 13.40 3.97 14.53
CA PHE A 80 13.51 3.41 13.18
C PHE A 80 14.87 2.75 12.91
N PRO A 81 16.03 3.42 13.12
CA PRO A 81 17.34 2.77 13.04
C PRO A 81 17.50 1.56 13.97
N SER A 82 16.94 1.65 15.19
CA SER A 82 16.99 0.54 16.14
C SER A 82 16.24 -0.69 15.61
N CYS A 83 15.05 -0.51 15.02
CA CYS A 83 14.29 -1.57 14.36
C CYS A 83 15.04 -2.16 13.16
N ILE A 84 15.64 -1.31 12.30
CA ILE A 84 16.48 -1.77 11.18
C ILE A 84 17.62 -2.66 11.66
N ARG A 85 18.34 -2.25 12.70
CA ARG A 85 19.45 -3.03 13.27
C ARG A 85 18.96 -4.38 13.80
N LEU A 86 17.85 -4.40 14.51
CA LEU A 86 17.24 -5.62 15.04
C LEU A 86 16.82 -6.58 13.91
N LEU A 87 16.18 -6.06 12.86
CA LEU A 87 15.81 -6.84 11.68
C LEU A 87 17.03 -7.39 10.95
N ARG A 88 18.09 -6.59 10.77
CA ARG A 88 19.34 -7.07 10.17
C ARG A 88 19.96 -8.20 10.97
N ALA A 89 20.03 -8.08 12.30
CA ALA A 89 20.54 -9.15 13.17
C ALA A 89 19.67 -10.42 13.07
N TYR A 90 18.35 -10.25 13.13
CA TYR A 90 17.38 -11.34 12.99
C TYR A 90 17.51 -12.08 11.65
N CYS A 91 17.68 -11.35 10.53
CA CYS A 91 17.87 -11.94 9.20
C CYS A 91 19.26 -12.59 9.03
N GLN A 92 20.31 -12.03 9.63
CA GLN A 92 21.67 -12.60 9.62
C GLN A 92 21.75 -13.99 10.27
N GLU A 93 20.84 -14.30 11.19
CA GLU A 93 20.68 -15.63 11.77
C GLU A 93 19.98 -16.64 10.83
N GLY A 94 19.75 -16.28 9.57
CA GLY A 94 19.20 -17.15 8.53
C GLY A 94 17.68 -17.23 8.51
N ARG A 95 16.99 -16.26 9.13
CA ARG A 95 15.52 -16.18 9.16
C ARG A 95 15.02 -15.14 8.16
N GLY A 96 13.91 -15.43 7.48
CA GLY A 96 13.22 -14.44 6.66
C GLY A 96 12.52 -13.38 7.52
N ILE A 97 12.47 -12.15 7.01
CA ILE A 97 11.88 -10.99 7.72
C ILE A 97 10.42 -11.19 8.17
N LEU A 98 9.68 -12.11 7.55
CA LEU A 98 8.29 -12.47 7.91
C LEU A 98 8.14 -13.93 8.40
N ASP A 99 9.22 -14.62 8.79
CA ASP A 99 9.12 -16.01 9.27
C ASP A 99 8.43 -16.12 10.64
N HIS A 100 8.62 -15.11 11.51
CA HIS A 100 8.08 -15.06 12.86
C HIS A 100 7.35 -13.74 13.12
N ALA A 101 6.52 -13.73 14.17
CA ALA A 101 5.82 -12.53 14.64
C ALA A 101 6.79 -11.36 14.88
N TYR A 102 8.01 -11.63 15.34
CA TYR A 102 9.05 -10.63 15.59
C TYR A 102 9.26 -9.65 14.44
N GLY A 103 9.56 -10.15 13.23
CA GLY A 103 9.87 -9.29 12.09
C GLY A 103 8.65 -8.52 11.60
N PHE A 104 7.48 -9.15 11.59
CA PHE A 104 6.20 -8.51 11.28
C PHE A 104 5.86 -7.36 12.23
N LEU A 105 5.96 -7.58 13.55
CA LEU A 105 5.67 -6.56 14.56
C LEU A 105 6.72 -5.44 14.55
N CYS A 106 7.98 -5.78 14.28
CA CYS A 106 9.04 -4.78 14.12
C CYS A 106 8.75 -3.85 12.93
N LEU A 107 8.34 -4.40 11.77
CA LEU A 107 7.90 -3.61 10.61
C LEU A 107 6.69 -2.72 10.94
N GLN A 108 5.76 -3.20 11.77
CA GLN A 108 4.62 -2.39 12.23
C GLN A 108 5.05 -1.23 13.13
N VAL A 109 5.97 -1.46 14.07
CA VAL A 109 6.53 -0.38 14.90
C VAL A 109 7.24 0.66 14.04
N MET A 110 7.95 0.22 12.99
CA MET A 110 8.55 1.13 12.02
C MET A 110 7.48 1.93 11.28
N ALA A 111 6.42 1.30 10.77
CA ALA A 111 5.32 1.97 10.09
C ALA A 111 4.65 3.02 10.99
N LEU A 112 4.33 2.67 12.24
CA LEU A 112 3.78 3.60 13.22
C LEU A 112 4.73 4.79 13.47
N SER A 113 6.03 4.52 13.64
CA SER A 113 7.03 5.56 13.84
C SER A 113 7.14 6.52 12.65
N VAL A 114 6.98 6.01 11.43
CA VAL A 114 6.93 6.83 10.20
C VAL A 114 5.70 7.73 10.21
N GLU A 115 4.51 7.25 10.59
CA GLU A 115 3.32 8.09 10.70
C GLU A 115 3.54 9.24 11.69
N ILE A 116 4.07 8.94 12.87
CA ILE A 116 4.34 9.96 13.90
C ILE A 116 5.39 10.97 13.41
N ALA A 117 6.46 10.51 12.75
CA ALA A 117 7.49 11.37 12.21
C ALA A 117 6.95 12.37 11.19
N LYS A 118 6.14 11.90 10.22
CA LYS A 118 5.50 12.76 9.21
C LYS A 118 4.61 13.82 9.85
N LEU A 119 3.76 13.43 10.81
CA LEU A 119 2.89 14.36 11.53
C LEU A 119 3.70 15.38 12.34
N ASN A 120 4.80 14.97 12.96
CA ASN A 120 5.68 15.86 13.69
C ASN A 120 6.39 16.86 12.76
N GLN A 121 6.93 16.40 11.63
CA GLN A 121 7.59 17.23 10.63
C GLN A 121 6.63 18.26 10.02
N ALA A 122 5.38 17.85 9.76
CA ALA A 122 4.31 18.74 9.30
C ALA A 122 3.68 19.61 10.41
N LYS A 123 4.19 19.55 11.65
CA LYS A 123 3.67 20.26 12.83
C LYS A 123 2.17 20.00 13.10
N GLN A 124 1.71 18.79 12.78
CA GLN A 124 0.34 18.33 13.00
C GLN A 124 0.20 17.41 14.20
N LEU A 125 1.30 16.86 14.74
CA LEU A 125 1.25 15.87 15.81
C LEU A 125 0.53 16.40 17.07
N ASP A 126 0.83 17.62 17.52
CA ASP A 126 0.18 18.21 18.70
C ASP A 126 -1.33 18.34 18.53
N ILE A 127 -1.79 18.69 17.32
CA ILE A 127 -3.22 18.78 16.99
C ILE A 127 -3.87 17.39 17.11
N VAL A 128 -3.21 16.36 16.56
CA VAL A 128 -3.71 14.98 16.63
C VAL A 128 -3.75 14.49 18.08
N LEU A 129 -2.71 14.74 18.88
CA LEU A 129 -2.67 14.38 20.31
C LEU A 129 -3.75 15.10 21.13
N GLN A 130 -4.01 16.38 20.83
CA GLN A 130 -5.12 17.13 21.45
C GLN A 130 -6.46 16.52 21.10
N ILE A 131 -6.67 16.12 19.84
CA ILE A 131 -7.92 15.45 19.43
C ILE A 131 -8.05 14.11 20.14
N LEU A 132 -6.99 13.30 20.23
CA LEU A 132 -7.02 12.00 20.92
C LEU A 132 -7.35 12.14 22.41
N THR A 133 -6.85 13.19 23.07
CA THR A 133 -7.10 13.43 24.51
C THR A 133 -8.47 14.04 24.77
N GLN A 134 -9.03 14.80 23.82
CA GLN A 134 -10.33 15.46 23.96
C GLN A 134 -11.50 14.65 23.38
N ALA A 135 -11.22 13.69 22.50
CA ALA A 135 -12.25 12.86 21.89
C ALA A 135 -12.96 12.04 22.97
N ALA A 136 -14.25 12.31 23.17
CA ALA A 136 -15.15 11.44 23.93
C ALA A 136 -15.39 10.08 23.23
N VAL A 137 -14.84 9.88 22.04
CA VAL A 137 -15.17 8.79 21.14
C VAL A 137 -14.07 7.72 21.12
N GLN A 138 -14.50 6.46 21.20
CA GLN A 138 -13.69 5.25 21.33
C GLN A 138 -13.08 4.76 20.00
N PHE A 139 -12.52 5.66 19.17
CA PHE A 139 -11.82 5.22 17.97
C PHE A 139 -10.36 4.85 18.30
N PRO A 140 -9.80 3.80 17.68
CA PRO A 140 -8.37 3.52 17.75
C PRO A 140 -7.56 4.76 17.35
N ALA A 141 -6.47 5.05 18.07
CA ALA A 141 -5.62 6.19 17.75
C ALA A 141 -5.06 6.10 16.31
N PHE A 142 -4.87 4.87 15.85
CA PHE A 142 -4.46 4.55 14.49
C PHE A 142 -5.30 5.21 13.39
N ASP A 143 -6.63 5.17 13.48
CA ASP A 143 -7.50 5.67 12.39
C ASP A 143 -7.29 7.17 12.17
N LEU A 144 -7.13 7.90 13.27
CA LEU A 144 -6.85 9.32 13.25
C LEU A 144 -5.45 9.60 12.70
N LEU A 145 -4.43 8.87 13.16
CA LEU A 145 -3.06 8.99 12.66
C LEU A 145 -3.01 8.79 11.14
N SER A 146 -3.62 7.71 10.67
CA SER A 146 -3.70 7.41 9.24
C SER A 146 -4.43 8.51 8.48
N HIS A 147 -5.61 8.93 8.93
CA HIS A 147 -6.36 9.98 8.25
C HIS A 147 -5.53 11.26 8.02
N TYR A 148 -4.87 11.75 9.07
CA TYR A 148 -4.07 12.97 8.99
C TYR A 148 -2.80 12.77 8.16
N SER A 149 -2.08 11.67 8.34
CA SER A 149 -0.89 11.38 7.55
C SER A 149 -1.20 11.22 6.07
N ARG A 150 -2.26 10.48 5.71
CA ARG A 150 -2.66 10.31 4.30
C ARG A 150 -3.04 11.64 3.67
N LYS A 151 -3.72 12.52 4.41
CA LYS A 151 -4.05 13.86 3.92
C LYS A 151 -2.80 14.67 3.59
N LEU A 152 -1.75 14.58 4.40
CA LEU A 152 -0.47 15.23 4.14
C LEU A 152 0.19 14.68 2.87
N GLU A 153 0.25 13.36 2.73
CA GLU A 153 0.80 12.71 1.54
C GLU A 153 0.04 13.12 0.26
N ILE A 154 -1.30 13.12 0.31
CA ILE A 154 -2.14 13.51 -0.84
C ILE A 154 -1.89 14.97 -1.22
N ASN A 155 -1.82 15.88 -0.24
CA ASN A 155 -1.56 17.30 -0.53
C ASN A 155 -0.24 17.47 -1.28
N GLU A 156 0.78 16.72 -0.87
CA GLU A 156 2.09 16.74 -1.53
C GLU A 156 2.05 16.14 -2.94
N PHE A 157 1.27 15.08 -3.14
CA PHE A 157 1.04 14.51 -4.47
C PHE A 157 0.22 15.43 -5.41
N CYS A 158 -0.56 16.37 -4.87
CA CYS A 158 -1.40 17.28 -5.62
C CYS A 158 -0.70 18.57 -6.05
N GLU A 159 0.44 18.92 -5.44
CA GLU A 159 1.29 20.01 -5.93
C GLU A 159 2.07 19.49 -7.16
N ASP A 160 1.79 20.02 -8.35
CA ASP A 160 2.21 19.55 -9.70
C ASP A 160 3.73 19.26 -9.93
N GLU A 161 4.57 19.36 -8.91
CA GLU A 161 5.97 18.92 -8.89
C GLU A 161 6.14 17.52 -8.27
N TYR A 162 5.31 16.56 -8.70
CA TYR A 162 5.37 15.12 -8.37
C TYR A 162 6.76 14.46 -8.58
N LEU A 163 7.68 15.19 -9.21
CA LEU A 163 9.00 14.75 -9.65
C LEU A 163 10.10 15.04 -8.62
N ARG A 164 9.77 15.57 -7.43
CA ARG A 164 10.75 15.95 -6.42
C ARG A 164 10.53 15.20 -5.10
N PRO A 165 11.59 14.62 -4.52
CA PRO A 165 11.53 14.03 -3.19
C PRO A 165 10.99 15.02 -2.17
N SER A 166 10.08 14.57 -1.32
CA SER A 166 9.40 15.40 -0.32
C SER A 166 10.38 16.01 0.69
N PRO A 167 10.80 17.28 0.55
CA PRO A 167 11.65 17.88 1.56
C PRO A 167 10.84 18.20 2.82
N GLN A 168 9.52 18.40 2.68
CA GLN A 168 8.67 18.93 3.75
C GLN A 168 8.11 17.82 4.65
N LEU A 169 7.66 16.70 4.08
CA LEU A 169 7.03 15.63 4.86
C LEU A 169 8.05 14.65 5.41
N LEU A 170 9.11 14.33 4.65
CA LEU A 170 10.16 13.42 5.11
C LEU A 170 11.40 14.13 5.68
N GLY A 171 11.57 15.43 5.43
CA GLY A 171 12.67 16.22 5.99
C GLY A 171 14.05 15.71 5.58
N TRP A 172 14.27 15.54 4.27
CA TRP A 172 15.56 15.14 3.73
C TRP A 172 16.70 16.03 4.21
N HIS A 173 17.82 15.39 4.53
CA HIS A 173 19.09 16.05 4.81
C HIS A 173 20.24 15.21 4.26
N THR A 174 21.31 15.90 3.87
CA THR A 174 22.60 15.26 3.59
C THR A 174 23.38 15.18 4.89
N ASP A 175 23.71 13.97 5.33
CA ASP A 175 24.61 13.77 6.48
C ASP A 175 26.00 14.35 6.14
N PRO A 176 26.54 15.29 6.94
CA PRO A 176 27.80 15.95 6.64
C PRO A 176 29.01 14.99 6.69
N ASP A 177 28.95 13.95 7.53
CA ASP A 177 30.03 13.00 7.78
C ASP A 177 30.02 11.88 6.75
N THR A 178 28.85 11.28 6.52
CA THR A 178 28.71 10.13 5.59
C THR A 178 28.40 10.54 4.16
N ARG A 179 27.97 11.79 3.94
CA ARG A 179 27.44 12.30 2.65
C ARG A 179 26.24 11.54 2.13
N LEU A 180 25.57 10.76 2.98
CA LEU A 180 24.37 10.03 2.62
C LEU A 180 23.13 10.91 2.77
N GLU A 181 22.26 10.88 1.77
CA GLU A 181 20.91 11.43 1.88
C GLU A 181 20.10 10.57 2.85
N THR A 182 19.56 11.20 3.88
CA THR A 182 18.80 10.54 4.94
C THR A 182 17.51 11.33 5.20
N CYS A 183 16.40 10.63 5.36
CA CYS A 183 15.10 11.20 5.69
C CYS A 183 14.66 10.83 7.11
N LEU A 184 13.58 11.40 7.65
CA LEU A 184 13.01 11.09 8.97
C LEU A 184 13.99 11.28 10.14
N THR A 185 14.72 12.40 10.16
CA THR A 185 15.72 12.70 11.21
C THR A 185 15.19 12.67 12.63
N CYS A 186 13.93 13.08 12.82
CA CYS A 186 13.30 13.13 14.14
C CYS A 186 13.10 11.74 14.80
N ILE A 187 13.21 10.65 14.04
CA ILE A 187 13.20 9.27 14.56
C ILE A 187 14.53 8.55 14.32
N GLY A 188 15.59 9.31 14.03
CA GLY A 188 16.97 8.83 13.90
C GLY A 188 17.47 8.62 12.47
N GLY A 189 16.62 8.77 11.46
CA GLY A 189 17.03 8.69 10.06
C GLY A 189 16.69 7.37 9.34
N CYS A 190 16.46 7.46 8.04
CA CYS A 190 16.37 6.35 7.10
C CYS A 190 17.12 6.72 5.83
N ASN A 191 18.08 5.89 5.40
CA ASN A 191 18.87 6.12 4.19
C ASN A 191 18.65 5.01 3.15
N ILE A 192 19.31 5.13 2.00
CA ILE A 192 19.18 4.16 0.91
C ILE A 192 19.58 2.72 1.29
N GLN A 193 20.54 2.53 2.19
CA GLN A 193 20.98 1.18 2.59
C GLN A 193 19.90 0.49 3.43
N ASP A 194 19.15 1.26 4.22
CA ASP A 194 18.02 0.75 5.00
C ASP A 194 16.86 0.38 4.08
N VAL A 195 16.56 1.23 3.09
CA VAL A 195 15.53 0.95 2.07
C VAL A 195 15.89 -0.26 1.21
N GLN A 196 17.13 -0.37 0.73
CA GLN A 196 17.58 -1.52 -0.05
C GLN A 196 17.43 -2.83 0.73
N PHE A 197 17.82 -2.84 2.01
CA PHE A 197 17.63 -3.97 2.90
C PHE A 197 16.14 -4.36 3.01
N LEU A 198 15.27 -3.39 3.31
CA LEU A 198 13.83 -3.66 3.45
C LEU A 198 13.21 -4.18 2.16
N VAL A 199 13.53 -3.57 1.02
CA VAL A 199 12.99 -3.95 -0.29
C VAL A 199 13.42 -5.37 -0.65
N ASP A 200 14.69 -5.72 -0.46
CA ASP A 200 15.20 -7.06 -0.76
C ASP A 200 14.56 -8.11 0.14
N GLU A 201 14.53 -7.89 1.46
CA GLU A 201 13.95 -8.84 2.41
C GLU A 201 12.44 -9.03 2.21
N LEU A 202 11.69 -7.95 1.97
CA LEU A 202 10.25 -8.02 1.68
C LEU A 202 9.96 -8.70 0.35
N TRP A 203 10.82 -8.51 -0.66
CA TRP A 203 10.71 -9.21 -1.94
C TRP A 203 10.91 -10.72 -1.78
N TYR A 204 11.92 -11.14 -1.01
CA TYR A 204 12.12 -12.56 -0.71
C TYR A 204 10.96 -13.13 0.10
N ALA A 205 10.38 -12.35 1.01
CA ALA A 205 9.22 -12.73 1.82
C ALA A 205 7.85 -12.45 1.16
N ARG A 206 7.79 -12.10 -0.13
CA ARG A 206 6.57 -11.62 -0.82
C ARG A 206 5.36 -12.58 -0.75
N SER A 207 5.59 -13.88 -0.59
CA SER A 207 4.53 -14.86 -0.40
C SER A 207 3.88 -14.71 0.98
N LEU A 208 4.70 -14.66 2.03
CA LEU A 208 4.27 -14.43 3.41
C LEU A 208 3.68 -13.03 3.60
N LEU A 209 4.19 -12.05 2.86
CA LEU A 209 3.66 -10.69 2.83
C LEU A 209 2.18 -10.66 2.43
N LEU A 210 1.77 -11.47 1.45
CA LEU A 210 0.37 -11.54 1.03
C LEU A 210 -0.53 -12.04 2.18
N GLU A 211 -0.04 -13.01 2.97
CA GLU A 211 -0.76 -13.54 4.13
C GLU A 211 -0.80 -12.52 5.29
N ALA A 212 0.32 -11.86 5.53
CA ALA A 212 0.45 -10.79 6.50
C ALA A 212 -0.48 -9.62 6.18
N SER A 213 -0.58 -9.25 4.89
CA SER A 213 -1.40 -8.14 4.39
C SER A 213 -2.90 -8.42 4.55
N GLU A 214 -3.34 -9.66 4.29
CA GLU A 214 -4.72 -10.10 4.52
C GLU A 214 -5.17 -9.83 5.97
N TYR A 215 -4.27 -9.96 6.92
CA TYR A 215 -4.55 -9.69 8.32
C TYR A 215 -4.30 -8.22 8.71
N ALA A 216 -3.23 -7.62 8.21
CA ALA A 216 -2.86 -6.24 8.51
C ALA A 216 -3.94 -5.25 8.07
N ALA A 217 -4.59 -5.48 6.94
CA ALA A 217 -5.69 -4.64 6.44
C ALA A 217 -6.73 -4.30 7.53
N GLY A 218 -7.25 -5.30 8.25
CA GLY A 218 -8.30 -5.07 9.25
C GLY A 218 -7.82 -4.74 10.66
N THR A 219 -6.52 -4.88 10.95
CA THR A 219 -6.01 -4.83 12.34
C THR A 219 -4.85 -3.86 12.54
N PHE A 220 -4.08 -3.63 11.48
CA PHE A 220 -2.83 -2.86 11.45
C PHE A 220 -2.61 -2.18 10.09
N PRO A 221 -3.44 -1.21 9.72
CA PRO A 221 -3.14 -0.43 8.52
C PRO A 221 -1.86 0.40 8.77
N GLY A 222 -1.30 1.08 7.77
CA GLY A 222 -0.21 2.04 7.94
C GLY A 222 1.10 1.68 7.23
N TRP A 223 1.20 0.48 6.63
CA TRP A 223 2.38 0.11 5.84
C TRP A 223 2.55 1.01 4.62
N CYS A 224 1.48 1.67 4.16
CA CYS A 224 1.60 2.66 3.09
C CYS A 224 2.56 3.81 3.45
N GLY A 225 2.73 4.16 4.73
CA GLY A 225 3.73 5.14 5.15
C GLY A 225 5.15 4.65 4.94
N LEU A 226 5.42 3.39 5.31
CA LEU A 226 6.71 2.75 5.08
C LEU A 226 7.00 2.62 3.57
N PHE A 227 6.01 2.26 2.76
CA PHE A 227 6.13 2.25 1.30
C PHE A 227 6.39 3.62 0.71
N TYR A 228 5.76 4.66 1.25
CA TYR A 228 6.02 6.04 0.85
C TYR A 228 7.49 6.41 1.07
N VAL A 229 8.04 6.09 2.25
CA VAL A 229 9.46 6.35 2.58
C VAL A 229 10.40 5.58 1.65
N MET A 230 10.13 4.29 1.42
CA MET A 230 10.91 3.48 0.50
C MET A 230 10.86 4.06 -0.92
N HIS A 231 9.67 4.38 -1.42
CA HIS A 231 9.46 4.95 -2.74
C HIS A 231 10.20 6.29 -2.89
N ASP A 232 9.97 7.24 -1.99
CA ASP A 232 10.58 8.57 -2.04
C ASP A 232 12.11 8.51 -1.95
N THR A 233 12.65 7.56 -1.15
CA THR A 233 14.10 7.29 -1.11
C THR A 233 14.63 6.78 -2.45
N LEU A 234 13.93 5.88 -3.13
CA LEU A 234 14.32 5.43 -4.45
C LEU A 234 14.23 6.57 -5.48
N VAL A 235 13.19 7.42 -5.43
CA VAL A 235 13.09 8.62 -6.29
C VAL A 235 14.26 9.57 -6.03
N LYS A 236 14.60 9.81 -4.77
CA LYS A 236 15.70 10.71 -4.37
C LYS A 236 17.06 10.24 -4.90
N VAL A 237 17.33 8.95 -4.85
CA VAL A 237 18.66 8.40 -5.15
C VAL A 237 18.80 7.95 -6.59
N PHE A 238 17.76 7.32 -7.15
CA PHE A 238 17.77 6.76 -8.51
C PHE A 238 17.00 7.59 -9.52
N GLY A 239 16.30 8.64 -9.08
CA GLY A 239 15.35 9.36 -9.90
C GLY A 239 14.05 8.58 -10.10
N ASN A 240 13.13 9.17 -10.85
CA ASN A 240 11.88 8.51 -11.20
C ASN A 240 12.14 7.26 -12.04
N PHE A 241 11.31 6.24 -11.84
CA PHE A 241 11.35 5.05 -12.68
C PHE A 241 11.06 5.44 -14.14
N THR A 242 12.09 5.44 -14.98
CA THR A 242 11.93 5.60 -16.43
C THR A 242 12.28 4.31 -17.14
N ARG A 243 11.73 4.12 -18.34
CA ARG A 243 12.03 3.00 -19.26
C ARG A 243 13.54 2.88 -19.59
N ARG A 244 14.34 3.88 -19.21
CA ARG A 244 15.78 4.02 -19.43
C ARG A 244 16.56 4.11 -18.11
N SER A 245 16.13 3.45 -17.03
CA SER A 245 16.94 3.36 -15.80
C SER A 245 18.38 2.96 -16.17
N GLU A 246 19.36 3.73 -15.69
CA GLU A 246 20.72 3.71 -16.21
C GLU A 246 21.46 2.41 -15.85
N THR A 247 21.04 1.72 -14.79
CA THR A 247 21.63 0.44 -14.36
C THR A 247 20.61 -0.68 -14.13
N SER A 248 21.05 -1.94 -14.27
CA SER A 248 20.22 -3.13 -13.99
C SER A 248 19.80 -3.24 -12.52
N LYS A 249 20.62 -2.71 -11.59
CA LYS A 249 20.38 -2.77 -10.15
C LYS A 249 19.27 -1.83 -9.70
N GLU A 250 19.24 -0.59 -10.19
CA GLU A 250 18.15 0.36 -9.93
C GLU A 250 16.80 -0.19 -10.36
N ARG A 251 16.76 -0.75 -11.58
CA ARG A 251 15.56 -1.39 -12.13
C ARG A 251 15.06 -2.51 -11.22
N THR A 252 15.97 -3.29 -10.64
CA THR A 252 15.64 -4.42 -9.76
C THR A 252 14.94 -3.94 -8.48
N TYR A 253 15.45 -2.90 -7.81
CA TYR A 253 14.81 -2.35 -6.61
C TYR A 253 13.43 -1.77 -6.88
N TRP A 254 13.26 -1.08 -8.01
CA TRP A 254 11.94 -0.61 -8.43
C TRP A 254 10.97 -1.77 -8.66
N ILE A 255 11.39 -2.82 -9.37
CA ILE A 255 10.59 -4.05 -9.56
C ILE A 255 10.18 -4.65 -8.22
N HIS A 256 11.14 -4.82 -7.32
CA HIS A 256 10.94 -5.43 -6.02
C HIS A 256 9.94 -4.65 -5.17
N LEU A 257 10.12 -3.33 -5.04
CA LEU A 257 9.24 -2.46 -4.27
C LEU A 257 7.81 -2.47 -4.85
N LEU A 258 7.67 -2.42 -6.18
CA LEU A 258 6.36 -2.41 -6.82
C LEU A 258 5.57 -3.68 -6.59
N GLU A 259 6.21 -4.84 -6.67
CA GLU A 259 5.57 -6.13 -6.37
C GLU A 259 5.13 -6.20 -4.91
N VAL A 260 5.98 -5.78 -3.99
CA VAL A 260 5.68 -5.70 -2.56
C VAL A 260 4.46 -4.79 -2.33
N MET A 261 4.44 -3.59 -2.91
CA MET A 261 3.33 -2.66 -2.80
C MET A 261 2.03 -3.24 -3.39
N ARG A 262 2.08 -3.88 -4.57
CA ARG A 262 0.89 -4.49 -5.20
C ARG A 262 0.26 -5.60 -4.35
N ARG A 263 1.09 -6.45 -3.74
CA ARG A 263 0.62 -7.52 -2.86
C ARG A 263 -0.03 -7.00 -1.59
N TYR A 264 0.51 -5.91 -1.04
CA TYR A 264 -0.15 -5.22 0.06
C TYR A 264 -1.47 -4.56 -0.40
N SER A 265 -1.44 -3.87 -1.54
CA SER A 265 -2.56 -3.11 -2.08
C SER A 265 -3.82 -3.94 -2.34
N VAL A 266 -3.71 -5.23 -2.68
CA VAL A 266 -4.92 -6.08 -2.86
C VAL A 266 -5.67 -6.33 -1.55
N TYR A 267 -5.06 -6.09 -0.38
CA TYR A 267 -5.72 -6.17 0.91
C TYR A 267 -5.87 -4.83 1.63
N SER A 268 -5.09 -3.80 1.29
CA SER A 268 -5.11 -2.51 2.00
C SER A 268 -6.51 -1.90 2.17
N GLU A 269 -6.67 -1.08 3.21
CA GLU A 269 -7.92 -0.40 3.51
C GLU A 269 -8.14 0.84 2.63
N ALA A 270 -9.41 1.27 2.54
CA ALA A 270 -9.82 2.43 1.75
C ALA A 270 -9.07 3.72 2.12
N SER A 271 -8.65 3.84 3.39
CA SER A 271 -7.87 4.99 3.88
C SER A 271 -6.51 5.10 3.20
N GLU A 272 -5.86 3.98 2.88
CA GLU A 272 -4.50 3.94 2.28
C GLU A 272 -4.51 3.92 0.76
N ASP A 273 -5.59 3.44 0.15
CA ASP A 273 -5.73 3.30 -1.31
C ASP A 273 -5.44 4.59 -2.07
N SER A 274 -5.74 5.72 -1.43
CA SER A 274 -5.40 7.04 -1.94
C SER A 274 -3.91 7.21 -2.21
N SER A 275 -3.09 6.92 -1.23
CA SER A 275 -1.65 7.10 -1.31
C SER A 275 -1.00 5.97 -2.11
N LEU A 276 -1.45 4.73 -1.95
CA LEU A 276 -0.99 3.59 -2.76
C LEU A 276 -1.26 3.80 -4.25
N SER A 277 -2.41 4.41 -4.60
CA SER A 277 -2.72 4.82 -5.97
C SER A 277 -1.67 5.74 -6.57
N PHE A 278 -1.17 6.69 -5.77
CA PHE A 278 -0.12 7.61 -6.18
C PHE A 278 1.21 6.87 -6.30
N LEU A 279 1.64 6.12 -5.29
CA LEU A 279 2.90 5.36 -5.31
C LEU A 279 2.98 4.36 -6.49
N LEU A 280 1.86 3.77 -6.89
CA LEU A 280 1.80 2.87 -8.05
C LEU A 280 1.70 3.61 -9.40
N ARG A 281 1.50 4.93 -9.42
CA ARG A 281 1.25 5.71 -10.64
C ARG A 281 2.37 5.68 -11.65
N ASP A 282 3.61 5.71 -11.19
CA ASP A 282 4.78 5.89 -12.05
C ASP A 282 5.25 4.61 -12.72
N CYS A 283 4.47 3.53 -12.61
CA CYS A 283 4.89 2.19 -13.02
C CYS A 283 3.92 1.50 -14.02
N PRO A 284 3.44 2.19 -15.07
CA PRO A 284 2.45 1.64 -16.00
C PRO A 284 2.95 0.40 -16.77
N GLN A 285 4.27 0.27 -16.95
CA GLN A 285 4.87 -0.81 -17.73
C GLN A 285 4.83 -2.17 -17.03
N PHE A 286 4.54 -2.21 -15.73
CA PHE A 286 4.37 -3.48 -15.01
C PHE A 286 2.93 -4.01 -15.09
N ALA A 287 2.05 -3.38 -15.87
CA ALA A 287 0.86 -4.04 -16.40
C ALA A 287 1.22 -4.95 -17.59
N GLU A 288 2.37 -4.70 -18.24
CA GLU A 288 2.92 -5.53 -19.32
C GLU A 288 3.82 -6.61 -18.69
N THR A 289 3.23 -7.75 -18.36
CA THR A 289 3.90 -9.07 -18.27
C THR A 289 5.34 -9.06 -17.72
N SER A 290 5.52 -8.83 -16.42
CA SER A 290 6.82 -9.11 -15.83
C SER A 290 6.90 -10.61 -15.50
N GLU A 291 7.63 -11.36 -16.33
CA GLU A 291 8.04 -12.76 -16.10
C GLU A 291 8.69 -13.00 -14.72
N THR A 292 8.97 -11.94 -13.97
CA THR A 292 9.56 -11.93 -12.62
C THR A 292 8.58 -12.24 -11.50
N SER A 293 7.26 -12.28 -11.74
CA SER A 293 6.26 -12.64 -10.73
C SER A 293 5.96 -14.14 -10.72
N VAL A 294 7.01 -14.99 -10.62
CA VAL A 294 6.80 -16.44 -10.46
C VAL A 294 6.10 -16.65 -9.11
N THR A 295 4.78 -16.79 -9.17
CA THR A 295 3.91 -17.12 -8.05
C THR A 295 3.52 -18.57 -8.14
N THR A 296 3.40 -19.22 -6.98
CA THR A 296 2.81 -20.54 -6.96
C THR A 296 1.33 -20.44 -7.37
N PRO A 297 0.74 -21.51 -7.90
CA PRO A 297 -0.67 -21.54 -8.19
C PRO A 297 -1.62 -21.06 -7.08
N VAL A 298 -1.26 -21.41 -5.84
CA VAL A 298 -2.04 -21.06 -4.65
C VAL A 298 -1.97 -19.57 -4.37
N GLU A 299 -0.78 -18.97 -4.48
CA GLU A 299 -0.58 -17.53 -4.32
C GLU A 299 -1.32 -16.73 -5.40
N SER A 300 -1.20 -17.18 -6.65
CA SER A 300 -1.91 -16.61 -7.79
C SER A 300 -3.42 -16.51 -7.54
N ALA A 301 -4.04 -17.64 -7.13
CA ALA A 301 -5.46 -17.68 -6.79
C ALA A 301 -5.83 -16.75 -5.61
N ARG A 302 -4.95 -16.60 -4.61
CA ARG A 302 -5.16 -15.67 -3.49
C ARG A 302 -5.12 -14.23 -3.91
N VAL A 303 -4.20 -13.83 -4.79
CA VAL A 303 -4.14 -12.46 -5.35
C VAL A 303 -5.43 -12.14 -6.09
N VAL A 304 -5.89 -13.05 -6.95
CA VAL A 304 -7.13 -12.90 -7.71
C VAL A 304 -8.32 -12.72 -6.76
N LYS A 305 -8.46 -13.62 -5.77
CA LYS A 305 -9.55 -13.55 -4.80
C LYS A 305 -9.52 -12.23 -4.02
N ALA A 306 -8.35 -11.83 -3.53
CA ALA A 306 -8.18 -10.58 -2.78
C ALA A 306 -8.60 -9.36 -3.59
N TYR A 307 -8.22 -9.30 -4.87
CA TYR A 307 -8.62 -8.24 -5.77
C TYR A 307 -10.15 -8.17 -5.95
N ILE A 308 -10.81 -9.31 -6.22
CA ILE A 308 -12.28 -9.37 -6.38
C ILE A 308 -12.95 -8.89 -5.09
N ASP A 309 -12.51 -9.40 -3.94
CA ASP A 309 -13.04 -9.02 -2.64
C ASP A 309 -12.85 -7.52 -2.36
N LYS A 310 -11.70 -6.94 -2.73
CA LYS A 310 -11.40 -5.51 -2.56
C LYS A 310 -12.30 -4.64 -3.42
N ILE A 311 -12.49 -4.99 -4.69
CA ILE A 311 -13.36 -4.25 -5.59
C ILE A 311 -14.80 -4.23 -5.09
N GLY A 312 -15.31 -5.36 -4.61
CA GLY A 312 -16.67 -5.42 -4.05
C GLY A 312 -16.87 -4.60 -2.77
N ARG A 313 -15.80 -4.17 -2.08
CA ARG A 313 -15.87 -3.41 -0.81
C ARG A 313 -15.68 -1.90 -0.96
N LEU A 314 -15.12 -1.41 -2.07
CA LEU A 314 -14.77 0.00 -2.22
C LEU A 314 -15.92 0.77 -2.91
N PRO A 315 -16.72 1.60 -2.21
CA PRO A 315 -17.85 2.29 -2.82
C PRO A 315 -17.47 3.50 -3.68
N THR A 316 -16.19 3.85 -3.76
CA THR A 316 -15.67 4.99 -4.54
C THR A 316 -14.28 4.67 -5.07
N PHE A 317 -14.20 4.40 -6.37
CA PHE A 317 -12.99 3.92 -7.01
C PHE A 317 -12.00 5.05 -7.32
N LYS A 318 -10.74 4.86 -6.93
CA LYS A 318 -9.61 5.54 -7.57
C LYS A 318 -9.16 4.80 -8.82
N TYR A 319 -10.07 4.61 -9.76
CA TYR A 319 -9.82 4.59 -11.20
C TYR A 319 -8.43 4.12 -11.70
N ALA A 320 -7.38 4.93 -11.60
CA ALA A 320 -6.01 4.57 -12.01
C ALA A 320 -5.35 3.47 -11.15
N TYR A 321 -5.62 3.44 -9.85
CA TYR A 321 -5.17 2.39 -8.92
C TYR A 321 -5.75 1.03 -9.28
N VAL A 322 -7.05 1.03 -9.55
CA VAL A 322 -7.81 -0.19 -9.81
C VAL A 322 -7.37 -0.82 -11.11
N THR A 323 -7.07 -0.03 -12.13
CA THR A 323 -6.54 -0.55 -13.39
C THR A 323 -5.16 -1.22 -13.21
N ARG A 324 -4.34 -0.76 -12.27
CA ARG A 324 -3.03 -1.37 -11.99
C ARG A 324 -3.17 -2.67 -11.21
N LEU A 325 -4.06 -2.69 -10.22
CA LEU A 325 -4.39 -3.92 -9.50
C LEU A 325 -5.08 -4.94 -10.41
N TYR A 326 -5.89 -4.47 -11.36
CA TYR A 326 -6.50 -5.27 -12.41
C TYR A 326 -5.43 -5.99 -13.25
N GLY A 327 -4.48 -5.24 -13.82
CA GLY A 327 -3.37 -5.83 -14.57
C GLY A 327 -2.53 -6.80 -13.73
N PHE A 328 -2.33 -6.50 -12.45
CA PHE A 328 -1.62 -7.39 -11.52
C PHE A 328 -2.38 -8.69 -11.24
N ALA A 329 -3.68 -8.62 -10.90
CA ALA A 329 -4.52 -9.79 -10.66
C ALA A 329 -4.56 -10.70 -11.89
N CYS A 330 -4.60 -10.09 -13.07
CA CYS A 330 -4.64 -10.81 -14.32
C CYS A 330 -3.26 -11.25 -14.83
N ALA A 331 -2.15 -10.84 -14.23
CA ALA A 331 -0.88 -11.53 -14.46
C ALA A 331 -0.79 -12.84 -13.68
N ASN A 332 -1.71 -13.08 -12.74
CA ASN A 332 -1.67 -14.17 -11.76
C ASN A 332 -2.77 -15.24 -11.99
N TYR A 333 -3.24 -15.46 -13.23
CA TYR A 333 -4.26 -16.49 -13.51
C TYR A 333 -3.70 -17.86 -13.99
N HIS A 334 -2.38 -17.98 -14.17
CA HIS A 334 -1.71 -18.94 -15.07
C HIS A 334 -1.76 -20.45 -14.73
N VAL A 335 -2.71 -20.93 -13.94
CA VAL A 335 -2.65 -22.31 -13.41
C VAL A 335 -3.56 -23.29 -14.12
N ASP A 336 -4.74 -22.86 -14.57
CA ASP A 336 -5.76 -23.77 -15.08
C ASP A 336 -6.70 -23.00 -16.00
N ALA A 337 -6.62 -23.23 -17.32
CA ALA A 337 -7.36 -22.48 -18.33
C ALA A 337 -8.88 -22.39 -18.06
N ALA A 338 -9.48 -23.39 -17.41
CA ALA A 338 -10.90 -23.35 -17.05
C ALA A 338 -11.18 -22.39 -15.89
N ARG A 339 -10.36 -22.42 -14.83
CA ARG A 339 -10.45 -21.49 -13.69
C ARG A 339 -9.95 -20.10 -14.04
N SER A 340 -8.99 -19.98 -14.95
CA SER A 340 -8.49 -18.71 -15.48
C SER A 340 -9.62 -17.92 -16.14
N ASN A 341 -10.47 -18.60 -16.92
CA ASN A 341 -11.63 -17.97 -17.54
C ASN A 341 -12.64 -17.46 -16.49
N GLU A 342 -13.02 -18.30 -15.54
CA GLU A 342 -13.93 -17.91 -14.45
C GLU A 342 -13.39 -16.71 -13.66
N HIS A 343 -12.11 -16.76 -13.26
CA HIS A 343 -11.46 -15.69 -12.53
C HIS A 343 -11.40 -14.39 -13.32
N LEU A 344 -11.00 -14.43 -14.60
CA LEU A 344 -10.91 -13.23 -15.43
C LEU A 344 -12.29 -12.67 -15.76
N THR A 345 -13.29 -13.53 -16.00
CA THR A 345 -14.69 -13.10 -16.11
C THR A 345 -15.16 -12.42 -14.83
N ASN A 346 -14.88 -12.97 -13.65
CA ASN A 346 -15.28 -12.37 -12.37
C ASN A 346 -14.57 -11.04 -12.10
N ILE A 347 -13.26 -10.96 -12.37
CA ILE A 347 -12.47 -9.71 -12.27
C ILE A 347 -13.07 -8.64 -13.19
N CYS A 348 -13.39 -8.98 -14.44
CA CYS A 348 -13.99 -8.06 -15.40
C CYS A 348 -15.43 -7.67 -15.01
N ALA A 349 -16.26 -8.62 -14.59
CA ALA A 349 -17.62 -8.37 -14.11
C ALA A 349 -17.62 -7.40 -12.94
N ALA A 350 -16.81 -7.65 -11.91
CA ALA A 350 -16.70 -6.76 -10.76
C ALA A 350 -16.23 -5.34 -11.15
N SER A 351 -15.28 -5.23 -12.08
CA SER A 351 -14.82 -3.92 -12.58
C SER A 351 -15.90 -3.18 -13.38
N LEU A 352 -16.70 -3.90 -14.16
CA LEU A 352 -17.70 -3.35 -15.07
C LEU A 352 -19.01 -2.99 -14.38
N GLU A 353 -19.47 -3.80 -13.42
CA GLU A 353 -20.62 -3.49 -12.57
C GLU A 353 -20.42 -2.14 -11.85
N GLU A 354 -19.20 -1.89 -11.38
CA GLU A 354 -18.88 -0.62 -10.73
C GLU A 354 -18.83 0.56 -11.73
N TYR A 355 -18.18 0.38 -12.89
CA TYR A 355 -18.20 1.43 -13.93
C TYR A 355 -19.64 1.76 -14.34
N TRP A 356 -20.53 0.76 -14.33
CA TRP A 356 -21.95 0.96 -14.56
C TRP A 356 -22.62 1.76 -13.44
N ALA A 357 -22.35 1.44 -12.18
CA ALA A 357 -22.87 2.19 -11.04
C ALA A 357 -22.47 3.68 -11.09
N GLU A 358 -21.23 3.96 -11.49
CA GLU A 358 -20.70 5.31 -11.64
C GLU A 358 -21.30 6.05 -12.85
N LEU A 359 -21.46 5.37 -14.00
CA LEU A 359 -22.16 5.93 -15.16
C LEU A 359 -23.65 6.18 -14.91
N LEU A 360 -24.31 5.40 -14.06
CA LEU A 360 -25.69 5.70 -13.66
C LEU A 360 -25.77 6.98 -12.82
N ARG A 361 -24.66 7.40 -12.20
CA ARG A 361 -24.52 8.66 -11.45
C ARG A 361 -23.89 9.80 -12.26
N ALA A 362 -23.63 9.56 -13.54
CA ALA A 362 -22.93 10.44 -14.47
C ALA A 362 -23.37 11.91 -14.47
N ASN A 363 -24.68 12.19 -14.31
CA ASN A 363 -25.23 13.55 -14.23
C ASN A 363 -24.83 14.33 -12.96
N ARG A 364 -24.19 13.66 -12.00
CA ARG A 364 -23.73 14.24 -10.72
C ARG A 364 -22.21 14.29 -10.61
N LEU A 365 -21.50 13.79 -11.62
CA LEU A 365 -20.05 13.78 -11.63
C LEU A 365 -19.52 15.16 -12.05
N ASP A 366 -18.54 15.68 -11.31
CA ASP A 366 -17.79 16.85 -11.71
C ASP A 366 -16.80 16.53 -12.86
N VAL A 367 -16.21 17.58 -13.44
CA VAL A 367 -15.26 17.45 -14.58
C VAL A 367 -14.04 16.59 -14.23
N GLY A 368 -13.56 16.68 -12.98
CA GLY A 368 -12.43 15.88 -12.51
C GLY A 368 -12.78 14.40 -12.41
N GLN A 369 -13.94 14.08 -11.86
CA GLN A 369 -14.48 12.72 -11.77
C GLN A 369 -14.67 12.09 -13.15
N TRP A 370 -15.14 12.86 -14.13
CA TRP A 370 -15.24 12.42 -15.53
C TRP A 370 -13.90 12.11 -16.19
N TYR A 371 -12.91 12.99 -15.99
CA TYR A 371 -11.56 12.79 -16.49
C TYR A 371 -10.95 11.50 -15.90
N GLN A 372 -11.22 11.19 -14.63
CA GLN A 372 -10.73 9.98 -13.98
C GLN A 372 -11.44 8.71 -14.50
N LEU A 373 -12.76 8.74 -14.67
CA LEU A 373 -13.55 7.64 -15.23
C LEU A 373 -13.08 7.29 -16.65
N SER A 374 -12.92 8.31 -17.50
CA SER A 374 -12.45 8.13 -18.89
C SER A 374 -11.03 7.56 -18.98
N ASN A 375 -10.08 8.05 -18.18
CA ASN A 375 -8.72 7.50 -18.13
C ASN A 375 -8.68 6.04 -17.67
N THR A 376 -9.63 5.63 -16.83
CA THR A 376 -9.69 4.26 -16.32
C THR A 376 -10.22 3.30 -17.36
N ILE A 377 -11.27 3.71 -18.05
CA ILE A 377 -11.82 2.89 -19.12
C ILE A 377 -10.84 2.84 -20.28
N ALA A 378 -10.09 3.92 -20.54
CA ALA A 378 -8.92 3.89 -21.41
C ALA A 378 -7.89 2.86 -21.00
N ALA A 379 -7.41 2.92 -19.75
CA ALA A 379 -6.38 2.01 -19.28
C ALA A 379 -6.86 0.54 -19.23
N THR A 380 -8.13 0.31 -18.86
CA THR A 380 -8.79 -1.00 -18.89
C THR A 380 -8.84 -1.53 -20.33
N SER A 381 -9.27 -0.69 -21.28
CA SER A 381 -9.32 -1.03 -22.69
C SER A 381 -7.95 -1.32 -23.27
N THR A 382 -6.94 -0.48 -22.95
CA THR A 382 -5.54 -0.71 -23.34
C THR A 382 -5.06 -2.05 -22.83
N MET A 383 -5.31 -2.37 -21.56
CA MET A 383 -4.85 -3.61 -20.96
C MET A 383 -5.57 -4.85 -21.55
N LEU A 384 -6.88 -4.77 -21.82
CA LEU A 384 -7.62 -5.79 -22.59
C LEU A 384 -7.05 -5.97 -24.00
N LEU A 385 -6.67 -4.88 -24.68
CA LEU A 385 -6.01 -4.93 -25.98
C LEU A 385 -4.59 -5.53 -25.89
N THR A 386 -3.84 -5.27 -24.82
CA THR A 386 -2.53 -5.91 -24.60
C THR A 386 -2.69 -7.42 -24.45
N TRP A 387 -3.77 -7.89 -23.82
CA TRP A 387 -4.03 -9.32 -23.67
C TRP A 387 -4.43 -10.02 -24.96
N ARG A 388 -4.96 -9.29 -25.94
CA ARG A 388 -5.22 -9.83 -27.29
C ARG A 388 -3.96 -10.41 -27.92
N ASN A 389 -2.79 -9.90 -27.56
CA ASN A 389 -1.50 -10.40 -28.05
C ASN A 389 -1.12 -11.77 -27.47
N HIS A 390 -1.90 -12.32 -26.53
CA HIS A 390 -1.72 -13.66 -25.98
C HIS A 390 -2.82 -14.60 -26.54
N PRO A 391 -2.46 -15.58 -27.40
CA PRO A 391 -3.43 -16.45 -28.09
C PRO A 391 -4.36 -17.25 -27.17
N VAL A 392 -3.91 -17.54 -25.95
CA VAL A 392 -4.69 -18.27 -24.92
C VAL A 392 -5.91 -17.45 -24.45
N ASN A 393 -5.87 -16.13 -24.62
CA ASN A 393 -6.85 -15.20 -24.06
C ASN A 393 -7.91 -14.72 -25.07
N GLU A 394 -7.84 -15.14 -26.34
CA GLU A 394 -8.72 -14.62 -27.39
C GLU A 394 -10.20 -15.04 -27.18
N SER A 395 -10.42 -16.31 -26.85
CA SER A 395 -11.76 -16.84 -26.54
C SER A 395 -12.35 -16.23 -25.26
N LEU A 396 -11.48 -15.93 -24.29
CA LEU A 396 -11.83 -15.29 -23.04
C LEU A 396 -12.19 -13.81 -23.24
N LEU A 397 -11.39 -13.07 -24.01
CA LEU A 397 -11.68 -11.70 -24.41
C LEU A 397 -13.05 -11.63 -25.07
N LEU A 398 -13.36 -12.55 -25.99
CA LEU A 398 -14.68 -12.65 -26.60
C LEU A 398 -15.77 -12.92 -25.56
N SER A 399 -15.56 -13.82 -24.61
CA SER A 399 -16.52 -14.07 -23.52
C SER A 399 -16.74 -12.85 -22.64
N ILE A 400 -15.69 -12.12 -22.27
CA ILE A 400 -15.78 -10.90 -21.44
C ILE A 400 -16.51 -9.79 -22.20
N LEU A 401 -16.17 -9.61 -23.48
CA LEU A 401 -16.80 -8.62 -24.35
C LEU A 401 -18.29 -8.91 -24.63
N THR A 402 -18.71 -10.18 -24.56
CA THR A 402 -20.09 -10.61 -24.86
C THR A 402 -20.97 -10.86 -23.63
N HIS A 403 -20.41 -11.22 -22.47
CA HIS A 403 -21.18 -11.52 -21.25
C HIS A 403 -21.28 -10.38 -20.25
N VAL A 404 -20.47 -9.33 -20.38
CA VAL A 404 -20.35 -8.29 -19.35
C VAL A 404 -20.75 -6.91 -19.87
N ASP A 405 -21.58 -6.86 -20.91
CA ASP A 405 -22.10 -5.62 -21.53
C ASP A 405 -21.04 -4.56 -21.83
N PHE A 406 -19.78 -4.97 -22.03
CA PHE A 406 -18.64 -4.07 -22.20
C PHE A 406 -18.81 -3.15 -23.41
N PHE A 407 -19.36 -3.67 -24.51
CA PHE A 407 -19.70 -2.87 -25.68
C PHE A 407 -20.81 -1.87 -25.41
N GLU A 408 -21.79 -2.21 -24.56
CA GLU A 408 -22.81 -1.26 -24.14
C GLU A 408 -22.21 -0.16 -23.25
N LEU A 409 -21.32 -0.52 -22.32
CA LEU A 409 -20.55 0.43 -21.51
C LEU A 409 -19.75 1.41 -22.37
N LEU A 410 -18.93 0.88 -23.29
CA LEU A 410 -18.14 1.68 -24.23
C LEU A 410 -19.03 2.54 -25.12
N GLY A 411 -20.10 1.95 -25.67
CA GLY A 411 -21.06 2.66 -26.50
C GLY A 411 -21.70 3.82 -25.75
N ARG A 412 -22.19 3.58 -24.53
CA ARG A 412 -22.76 4.64 -23.69
C ARG A 412 -21.75 5.70 -23.34
N MET A 413 -20.51 5.36 -23.04
CA MET A 413 -19.46 6.35 -22.79
C MET A 413 -19.16 7.24 -24.00
N ILE A 414 -19.00 6.64 -25.18
CA ILE A 414 -18.75 7.37 -26.42
C ILE A 414 -19.93 8.31 -26.73
N LEU A 415 -21.15 7.84 -26.45
CA LEU A 415 -22.38 8.59 -26.71
C LEU A 415 -22.77 9.55 -25.57
N PHE A 416 -22.22 9.38 -24.37
CA PHE A 416 -22.61 10.14 -23.17
C PHE A 416 -22.41 11.66 -23.31
N PRO A 417 -21.31 12.17 -23.90
CA PRO A 417 -21.14 13.60 -24.14
C PRO A 417 -22.25 14.23 -24.99
N MET A 418 -22.99 13.44 -25.77
CA MET A 418 -24.13 13.90 -26.56
C MET A 418 -25.46 13.88 -25.79
N SER A 419 -25.48 13.32 -24.58
CA SER A 419 -26.67 13.16 -23.74
C SER A 419 -26.75 14.12 -22.55
N ILE A 420 -25.71 14.95 -22.34
CA ILE A 420 -25.72 16.00 -21.31
C ILE A 420 -26.13 17.32 -21.97
N ASP A 421 -27.27 17.88 -21.56
CA ASP A 421 -27.68 19.22 -21.95
C ASP A 421 -26.77 20.28 -21.31
N GLY A 422 -25.90 20.90 -22.11
CA GLY A 422 -25.05 22.01 -21.68
C GLY A 422 -23.84 22.25 -22.60
N GLU A 423 -23.81 23.40 -23.28
CA GLU A 423 -22.77 23.80 -24.26
C GLU A 423 -21.32 23.76 -23.70
N THR A 424 -21.16 23.85 -22.38
CA THR A 424 -19.85 23.88 -21.70
C THR A 424 -19.27 22.51 -21.37
N PHE A 425 -20.10 21.45 -21.31
CA PHE A 425 -19.64 20.10 -20.95
C PHE A 425 -19.22 19.27 -22.17
N GLY A 426 -19.95 19.39 -23.28
CA GLY A 426 -19.65 18.72 -24.54
C GLY A 426 -18.25 19.07 -25.07
N SER A 427 -17.88 20.35 -25.09
CA SER A 427 -16.60 20.80 -25.66
C SER A 427 -15.35 20.30 -24.90
N LYS A 428 -15.46 20.04 -23.59
CA LYS A 428 -14.36 19.51 -22.76
C LYS A 428 -14.23 17.99 -22.80
N CYS A 429 -15.31 17.24 -23.03
CA CYS A 429 -15.24 15.79 -23.22
C CYS A 429 -14.67 15.41 -24.60
N PHE A 430 -14.97 16.21 -25.64
CA PHE A 430 -14.49 16.00 -27.00
C PHE A 430 -12.96 16.15 -27.18
N THR A 431 -12.23 16.72 -26.22
CA THR A 431 -10.76 16.76 -26.25
C THR A 431 -10.10 15.53 -25.62
N VAL A 432 -10.83 14.76 -24.79
CA VAL A 432 -10.31 13.56 -24.10
C VAL A 432 -10.50 12.29 -24.95
N PHE A 433 -11.66 12.17 -25.62
CA PHE A 433 -12.02 10.98 -26.42
C PHE A 433 -11.19 10.72 -27.69
N PRO A 434 -10.64 11.71 -28.44
CA PRO A 434 -9.86 11.43 -29.64
C PRO A 434 -8.56 10.66 -29.36
N ARG A 435 -8.06 10.65 -28.12
CA ARG A 435 -6.86 9.88 -27.73
C ARG A 435 -7.13 8.40 -27.47
N LEU A 436 -8.41 7.99 -27.36
CA LEU A 436 -8.84 6.61 -27.16
C LEU A 436 -9.02 5.82 -28.47
N LEU A 437 -9.16 6.52 -29.59
CA LEU A 437 -9.53 5.95 -30.89
C LEU A 437 -8.38 5.94 -31.90
N ILE A 438 -7.18 6.37 -31.50
CA ILE A 438 -5.98 6.32 -32.32
C ILE A 438 -5.04 5.28 -31.69
N PRO A 439 -4.73 4.17 -32.40
CA PRO A 439 -3.93 3.07 -31.87
C PRO A 439 -2.49 3.47 -31.53
#